data_AF-A0A8S0YLR4-F1
#
_entry.id   AF-A0A8S0YLR4-F1
#
_cell.length_a   1.000
_cell.length_b   1.000
_cell.length_c   1.000
_cell.angle_alpha   90.00
_cell.angle_beta   90.00
_cell.angle_gamma   90.00
#
_symmetry.space_group_name_H-M   'P 1'
#
loop_
_entity.id
_entity.type
_entity.pdbx_description
1 polymer ?
#
loop_
_entity_poly.entity_id
_entity_poly.type
_entity_poly.pdbx_seq_one_letter_code
_entity_poly.pdbx_strand_id
1 'polypeptide(L)'
;MDEVEYKLNTNNSVLIVNAIDKLISTIKSKFKPTERQRFVNENEELKFLREKCSSKEARVSLTACQGLLALVELGVLEIAHTMSTVVTLLPSAHNYSAIISTMAGLLILDLKARLVPGKQYKCQFTLKSPQHPFITVLEKNKGAEDDVMAQMHALCTHPDYIVSSNSLELLRPVFLWLTCNPQRDCGIRPWQLLLSLPQSTAQSSLLLACLSCQQIRTPALIERSYSAYCAVTEAAIYQRHRDHVMALLPMLARISTELVRHGRDPRSCYSLIERCFALDAPELRTVAGITLMLLAENLPDTSALYLHELFNLCLNIISKYEYPAICLNSFVALSLQWLHLPSYLTSSALKVASKILDTYQDNYKDDLRLNTPNLKANKTFQALLYTDGHLSIVFKLNQNWERMRDEPDKLKSWLDIIESVNSDIQLELVPYLLGMILEKRTESWYEEIVLKVLRIVVNLVSFKKEISVQLLPLLVYKIGKEKSPAVRLECLRALPLMARTKENVPTIVSVLNKLKANKGVPTSLLIMLYTSLAETQVRCFPYLQELLVEAGTARADELKWELDIAKAIAVRRICEIRYVKTLLHTS
;
A
#
# COMPACT_ATOMS: atom_id res chain seq x y z
N MET A 1 54.99 14.77 -29.53
CA MET A 1 53.55 14.45 -29.68
C MET A 1 53.35 13.36 -30.72
N ASP A 2 54.04 13.42 -31.87
CA ASP A 2 53.87 12.48 -32.99
C ASP A 2 54.07 10.99 -32.66
N GLU A 3 55.05 10.62 -31.82
CA GLU A 3 55.26 9.22 -31.44
C GLU A 3 54.14 8.68 -30.54
N VAL A 4 53.56 9.54 -29.68
CA VAL A 4 52.47 9.19 -28.78
C VAL A 4 51.17 9.04 -29.57
N GLU A 5 50.90 9.97 -30.50
CA GLU A 5 49.72 9.90 -31.36
C GLU A 5 49.77 8.72 -32.34
N TYR A 6 50.95 8.43 -32.91
CA TYR A 6 51.17 7.23 -33.73
C TYR A 6 50.87 5.94 -32.95
N LYS A 7 51.34 5.85 -31.70
CA LYS A 7 51.11 4.67 -30.84
C LYS A 7 49.67 4.55 -30.36
N LEU A 8 48.96 5.66 -30.14
CA LEU A 8 47.54 5.65 -29.78
C LEU A 8 46.65 5.18 -30.95
N ASN A 9 47.07 5.41 -32.20
CA ASN A 9 46.38 4.93 -33.39
C ASN A 9 46.67 3.45 -33.72
N THR A 10 47.60 2.81 -33.00
CA THR A 10 47.82 1.36 -33.15
C THR A 10 46.79 0.59 -32.32
N ASN A 11 46.10 -0.37 -32.93
CA ASN A 11 45.13 -1.25 -32.26
C ASN A 11 45.74 -2.18 -31.17
N ASN A 12 47.02 -1.99 -30.80
CA ASN A 12 47.75 -2.80 -29.84
C ASN A 12 47.67 -2.18 -28.43
N SER A 13 47.08 -2.91 -27.48
CA SER A 13 46.88 -2.47 -26.09
C SER A 13 48.18 -2.11 -25.37
N VAL A 14 49.27 -2.83 -25.65
CA VAL A 14 50.57 -2.60 -24.98
C VAL A 14 51.20 -1.27 -25.43
N LEU A 15 51.06 -0.93 -26.71
CA LEU A 15 51.59 0.32 -27.26
C LEU A 15 50.80 1.53 -26.76
N ILE A 16 49.48 1.39 -26.63
CA ILE A 16 48.59 2.41 -26.04
C ILE A 16 48.95 2.67 -24.58
N VAL A 17 49.15 1.61 -23.77
CA VAL A 17 49.55 1.75 -22.36
C VAL A 17 50.92 2.44 -22.23
N ASN A 18 51.92 2.03 -23.03
CA ASN A 18 53.24 2.65 -23.01
C ASN A 18 53.19 4.14 -23.41
N ALA A 19 52.37 4.48 -24.41
CA ALA A 19 52.17 5.88 -24.81
C ALA A 19 51.57 6.72 -23.68
N ILE A 20 50.61 6.17 -22.94
CA ILE A 20 49.97 6.84 -21.80
C ILE A 20 50.88 6.92 -20.58
N ASP A 21 51.70 5.89 -20.31
CA ASP A 21 52.70 5.93 -19.24
C ASP A 21 53.80 6.97 -19.50
N LYS A 22 54.25 7.11 -20.76
CA LYS A 22 55.12 8.22 -21.19
C LYS A 22 54.47 9.59 -20.96
N LEU A 23 53.16 9.72 -21.20
CA LEU A 23 52.44 10.96 -20.90
C LEU A 23 52.37 11.22 -19.38
N ILE A 24 52.06 10.22 -18.56
CA ILE A 24 51.98 10.34 -17.10
C ILE A 24 53.34 10.76 -16.51
N SER A 25 54.43 10.12 -16.94
CA SER A 25 55.78 10.45 -16.49
C SER A 25 56.21 11.87 -16.89
N THR A 26 55.81 12.33 -18.08
CA THR A 26 56.07 13.71 -18.53
C THR A 26 55.25 14.73 -17.74
N ILE A 27 54.00 14.43 -17.43
CA ILE A 27 53.16 15.28 -16.58
C ILE A 27 53.72 15.35 -15.16
N LYS A 28 54.19 14.22 -14.62
CA LYS A 28 54.80 14.15 -13.28
C LYS A 28 56.10 14.97 -13.18
N SER A 29 56.98 14.89 -14.19
CA SER A 29 58.27 15.60 -14.17
C SER A 29 58.10 17.12 -14.25
N LYS A 30 57.00 17.61 -14.83
CA LYS A 30 56.67 19.03 -14.92
C LYS A 30 55.89 19.56 -13.71
N PHE A 31 55.42 18.70 -12.80
CA PHE A 31 54.58 19.09 -11.69
C PHE A 31 55.38 19.72 -10.54
N LYS A 32 55.00 20.94 -10.14
CA LYS A 32 55.48 21.61 -8.91
C LYS A 32 54.30 21.83 -7.94
N PRO A 33 54.40 21.42 -6.66
CA PRO A 33 53.30 21.53 -5.69
C PRO A 33 52.76 22.96 -5.50
N THR A 34 53.61 23.98 -5.68
CA THR A 34 53.31 25.40 -5.44
C THR A 34 52.43 26.05 -6.53
N GLU A 35 52.31 25.45 -7.72
CA GLU A 35 51.62 26.03 -8.89
C GLU A 35 50.44 25.16 -9.37
N ARG A 36 49.88 24.33 -8.49
CA ARG A 36 48.89 23.29 -8.80
C ARG A 36 47.67 23.81 -9.59
N GLN A 37 47.11 24.97 -9.26
CA GLN A 37 45.93 25.52 -9.97
C GLN A 37 46.25 26.04 -11.38
N ARG A 38 47.45 26.59 -11.61
CA ARG A 38 47.88 27.06 -12.94
C ARG A 38 48.27 25.89 -13.84
N PHE A 39 49.01 24.92 -13.29
CA PHE A 39 49.44 23.71 -13.97
C PHE A 39 48.29 22.89 -14.55
N VAL A 40 47.17 22.81 -13.83
CA VAL A 40 45.99 22.05 -14.24
C VAL A 40 45.24 22.68 -15.43
N ASN A 41 45.37 24.00 -15.62
CA ASN A 41 44.71 24.73 -16.71
C ASN A 41 45.64 24.96 -17.93
N GLU A 42 46.95 25.08 -17.69
CA GLU A 42 47.94 25.47 -18.71
C GLU A 42 48.68 24.29 -19.35
N ASN A 43 48.64 23.09 -18.76
CA ASN A 43 49.38 21.95 -19.29
C ASN A 43 48.69 21.31 -20.51
N GLU A 44 49.28 21.50 -21.69
CA GLU A 44 48.82 20.93 -22.96
C GLU A 44 48.80 19.39 -22.99
N GLU A 45 49.68 18.71 -22.25
CA GLU A 45 49.69 17.24 -22.18
C GLU A 45 48.52 16.71 -21.33
N LEU A 46 48.10 17.47 -20.31
CA LEU A 46 46.92 17.16 -19.51
C LEU A 46 45.63 17.41 -20.31
N LYS A 47 45.58 18.49 -21.10
CA LYS A 47 44.47 18.73 -22.05
C LYS A 47 44.38 17.63 -23.09
N PHE A 48 45.50 17.24 -23.68
CA PHE A 48 45.57 16.13 -24.63
C PHE A 48 45.09 14.81 -24.01
N LEU A 49 45.48 14.51 -22.76
CA LEU A 49 44.99 13.33 -22.05
C LEU A 49 43.46 13.38 -21.82
N ARG A 50 42.92 14.54 -21.43
CA ARG A 50 41.46 14.76 -21.26
C ARG A 50 40.68 14.57 -22.56
N GLU A 51 41.23 15.04 -23.68
CA GLU A 51 40.63 14.85 -25.00
C GLU A 51 40.60 13.37 -25.40
N LYS A 52 41.70 12.64 -25.17
CA LYS A 52 41.77 11.20 -25.47
C LYS A 52 40.87 10.35 -24.57
N CYS A 53 40.45 10.82 -23.38
CA CYS A 53 39.40 10.16 -22.59
C CYS A 53 38.05 10.10 -23.32
N SER A 54 37.76 11.06 -24.22
CA SER A 54 36.53 11.10 -25.02
C SER A 54 36.68 10.42 -26.39
N SER A 55 37.75 9.66 -26.65
CA SER A 55 37.99 9.04 -27.96
C SER A 55 36.90 8.03 -28.35
N LYS A 56 36.65 7.89 -29.66
CA LYS A 56 35.75 6.87 -30.21
C LYS A 56 36.23 5.44 -29.96
N GLU A 57 37.54 5.24 -29.91
CA GLU A 57 38.13 3.93 -29.65
C GLU A 57 38.07 3.60 -28.15
N ALA A 58 37.41 2.48 -27.82
CA ALA A 58 37.16 2.09 -26.43
C ALA A 58 38.46 1.84 -25.65
N ARG A 59 39.49 1.26 -26.29
CA ARG A 59 40.77 0.92 -25.66
C ARG A 59 41.55 2.17 -25.25
N VAL A 60 41.66 3.14 -26.16
CA VAL A 60 42.33 4.43 -25.90
C VAL A 60 41.61 5.21 -24.80
N SER A 61 40.27 5.27 -24.85
CA SER A 61 39.46 5.96 -23.83
C SER A 61 39.63 5.31 -22.45
N LEU A 62 39.58 3.97 -22.35
CA LEU A 62 39.77 3.25 -21.08
C LEU A 62 41.15 3.49 -20.47
N THR A 63 42.21 3.37 -21.27
CA THR A 63 43.57 3.55 -20.77
C THR A 63 43.87 5.01 -20.44
N ALA A 64 43.33 5.99 -21.20
CA ALA A 64 43.50 7.41 -20.90
C ALA A 64 42.81 7.80 -19.58
N CYS A 65 41.61 7.26 -19.36
CA CYS A 65 40.85 7.34 -18.12
C CYS A 65 41.60 6.75 -16.91
N GLN A 66 42.23 5.59 -17.08
CA GLN A 66 43.13 5.02 -16.06
C GLN A 66 44.36 5.91 -15.79
N GLY A 67 44.90 6.55 -16.82
CA GLY A 67 45.98 7.52 -16.66
C GLY A 67 45.60 8.74 -15.81
N LEU A 68 44.37 9.24 -15.95
CA LEU A 68 43.84 10.29 -15.06
C LEU A 68 43.75 9.83 -13.60
N LEU A 69 43.30 8.60 -13.35
CA LEU A 69 43.28 8.02 -12.00
C LEU A 69 44.68 7.92 -11.40
N ALA A 70 45.65 7.41 -12.16
CA ALA A 70 47.03 7.27 -11.71
C ALA A 70 47.64 8.63 -11.31
N LEU A 71 47.34 9.70 -12.05
CA LEU A 71 47.79 11.06 -11.69
C LEU A 71 47.21 11.56 -10.37
N VAL A 72 46.00 11.13 -9.99
CA VAL A 72 45.39 11.44 -8.69
C VAL A 72 46.05 10.63 -7.58
N GLU A 73 46.30 9.33 -7.80
CA GLU A 73 47.01 8.47 -6.83
C GLU A 73 48.44 8.96 -6.57
N LEU A 74 49.11 9.48 -7.59
CA LEU A 74 50.43 10.10 -7.50
C LEU A 74 50.42 11.50 -6.84
N GLY A 75 49.24 12.03 -6.47
CA GLY A 75 49.09 13.32 -5.80
C GLY A 75 49.30 14.56 -6.68
N VAL A 76 49.35 14.37 -8.01
CA VAL A 76 49.51 15.46 -9.00
C VAL A 76 48.20 16.23 -9.15
N LEU A 77 47.07 15.52 -9.17
CA LEU A 77 45.72 16.09 -9.32
C LEU A 77 44.89 15.94 -8.05
N GLU A 78 43.98 16.90 -7.81
CA GLU A 78 43.01 16.83 -6.71
C GLU A 78 41.77 16.02 -7.11
N ILE A 79 41.25 15.23 -6.16
CA ILE A 79 40.10 14.36 -6.38
C ILE A 79 38.86 15.16 -6.82
N ALA A 80 38.54 16.27 -6.13
CA ALA A 80 37.36 17.08 -6.41
C ALA A 80 37.43 17.74 -7.81
N HIS A 81 38.59 18.30 -8.17
CA HIS A 81 38.78 18.92 -9.48
C HIS A 81 38.73 17.88 -10.61
N THR A 82 39.33 16.71 -10.40
CA THR A 82 39.31 15.61 -11.38
C THR A 82 37.89 15.07 -11.55
N MET A 83 37.12 14.91 -10.47
CA MET A 83 35.72 14.50 -10.55
C MET A 83 34.88 15.52 -11.35
N SER A 84 35.07 16.82 -11.12
CA SER A 84 34.40 17.87 -11.91
C SER A 84 34.78 17.78 -13.39
N THR A 85 36.06 17.59 -13.70
CA THR A 85 36.54 17.41 -15.07
C THR A 85 35.88 16.20 -15.73
N VAL A 86 35.84 15.05 -15.05
CA VAL A 86 35.23 13.82 -15.58
C VAL A 86 33.72 14.00 -15.80
N VAL A 87 33.01 14.73 -14.92
CA VAL A 87 31.59 15.10 -15.14
C VAL A 87 31.40 16.01 -16.35
N THR A 88 32.34 16.92 -16.64
CA THR A 88 32.30 17.78 -17.84
C THR A 88 32.56 17.02 -19.14
N LEU A 89 33.26 15.87 -19.09
CA LEU A 89 33.51 15.01 -20.25
C LEU A 89 32.31 14.14 -20.63
N LEU A 90 31.27 14.04 -19.78
CA LEU A 90 30.09 13.21 -20.03
C LEU A 90 29.35 13.52 -21.35
N PRO A 91 29.11 14.79 -21.74
CA PRO A 91 28.39 15.09 -22.98
C PRO A 91 29.15 14.71 -24.25
N SER A 92 30.49 14.73 -24.21
CA SER A 92 31.37 14.38 -25.34
C SER A 92 31.80 12.90 -25.33
N ALA A 93 31.32 12.12 -24.37
CA ALA A 93 31.76 10.75 -24.16
C ALA A 93 31.14 9.78 -25.17
N HIS A 94 31.99 9.05 -25.88
CA HIS A 94 31.57 7.91 -26.69
C HIS A 94 31.57 6.58 -25.92
N ASN A 95 32.42 6.45 -24.88
CA ASN A 95 32.52 5.26 -24.04
C ASN A 95 32.20 5.59 -22.57
N TYR A 96 30.95 5.38 -22.17
CA TYR A 96 30.49 5.66 -20.81
C TYR A 96 31.13 4.73 -19.76
N SER A 97 31.41 3.47 -20.12
CA SER A 97 31.99 2.48 -19.21
C SER A 97 33.35 2.93 -18.65
N ALA A 98 34.20 3.55 -19.48
CA ALA A 98 35.50 4.09 -19.08
C ALA A 98 35.37 5.24 -18.07
N ILE A 99 34.42 6.13 -18.32
CA ILE A 99 34.15 7.29 -17.46
C ILE A 99 33.56 6.83 -16.12
N ILE A 100 32.61 5.91 -16.12
CA ILE A 100 31.97 5.38 -14.90
C ILE A 100 33.02 4.64 -14.05
N SER A 101 33.88 3.82 -14.65
CA SER A 101 34.98 3.15 -13.96
C SER A 101 35.95 4.15 -13.32
N THR A 102 36.26 5.24 -14.04
CA THR A 102 37.09 6.34 -13.50
C THR A 102 36.42 7.04 -12.34
N MET A 103 35.13 7.35 -12.45
CA MET A 103 34.35 7.91 -11.34
C MET A 103 34.35 6.97 -10.13
N ALA A 104 34.19 5.66 -10.33
CA ALA A 104 34.24 4.67 -9.26
C ALA A 104 35.60 4.67 -8.55
N GLY A 105 36.71 4.69 -9.30
CA GLY A 105 38.06 4.78 -8.74
C GLY A 105 38.28 6.06 -7.93
N LEU A 106 37.83 7.22 -8.45
CA LEU A 106 37.91 8.49 -7.72
C LEU A 106 37.07 8.49 -6.44
N LEU A 107 35.89 7.84 -6.45
CA LEU A 107 35.06 7.70 -5.26
C LEU A 107 35.71 6.81 -4.19
N ILE A 108 36.44 5.75 -4.59
CA ILE A 108 37.21 4.92 -3.65
C ILE A 108 38.33 5.75 -3.00
N LEU A 109 39.06 6.54 -3.79
CA LEU A 109 40.12 7.41 -3.27
C LEU A 109 39.56 8.49 -2.32
N ASP A 110 38.42 9.11 -2.67
CA ASP A 110 37.74 10.09 -1.81
C ASP A 110 37.26 9.46 -0.49
N LEU A 111 36.70 8.26 -0.56
CA LEU A 111 36.27 7.50 0.62
C LEU A 111 37.45 7.21 1.54
N LYS A 112 38.57 6.69 1.00
CA LYS A 112 39.79 6.42 1.76
C LYS A 112 40.38 7.67 2.40
N ALA A 113 40.37 8.80 1.71
CA ALA A 113 40.90 10.07 2.22
C ALA A 113 40.08 10.64 3.39
N ARG A 114 38.80 10.27 3.52
CA ARG A 114 37.86 10.85 4.51
C ARG A 114 37.59 9.95 5.71
N LEU A 115 38.13 8.74 5.73
CA LEU A 115 37.95 7.83 6.85
C LEU A 115 38.76 8.32 8.06
N VAL A 116 38.04 8.78 9.08
CA VAL A 116 38.63 9.14 10.37
C VAL A 116 38.49 7.91 11.30
N PRO A 117 39.57 7.45 11.95
CA PRO A 117 39.51 6.35 12.90
C PRO A 117 38.43 6.60 13.97
N GLY A 118 37.50 5.65 14.14
CA GLY A 118 36.44 5.72 15.15
C GLY A 118 35.16 6.48 14.76
N LYS A 119 35.06 7.06 13.55
CA LYS A 119 33.81 7.66 13.04
C LYS A 119 33.23 6.85 11.89
N GLN A 120 31.91 6.66 11.89
CA GLN A 120 31.20 6.09 10.73
C GLN A 120 31.29 7.06 9.56
N TYR A 121 31.58 6.52 8.36
CA TYR A 121 31.58 7.30 7.14
C TYR A 121 30.19 7.88 6.87
N LYS A 122 30.14 9.14 6.43
CA LYS A 122 28.92 9.78 5.93
C LYS A 122 29.18 10.26 4.51
N CYS A 123 28.29 9.89 3.60
CA CYS A 123 28.41 10.31 2.21
C CYS A 123 28.24 11.84 2.10
N GLN A 124 29.15 12.49 1.39
CA GLN A 124 29.06 13.93 1.12
C GLN A 124 28.04 14.28 0.03
N PHE A 125 27.68 13.29 -0.79
CA PHE A 125 26.79 13.48 -1.92
C PHE A 125 25.33 13.32 -1.51
N THR A 126 24.48 14.14 -2.11
CA THR A 126 23.03 14.07 -1.99
C THR A 126 22.39 13.79 -3.35
N LEU A 127 21.05 13.78 -3.40
CA LEU A 127 20.29 13.63 -4.65
C LEU A 127 20.41 14.86 -5.57
N LYS A 128 20.77 16.04 -5.04
CA LYS A 128 20.76 17.31 -5.79
C LYS A 128 22.07 18.08 -5.72
N SER A 129 22.49 18.54 -4.53
CA SER A 129 23.72 19.34 -4.39
C SER A 129 24.45 19.02 -3.09
N PRO A 130 25.73 18.59 -3.13
CA PRO A 130 26.44 18.12 -4.33
C PRO A 130 25.84 16.79 -4.80
N GLN A 131 25.48 16.68 -6.09
CA GLN A 131 24.88 15.47 -6.66
C GLN A 131 25.90 14.32 -6.70
N HIS A 132 25.45 13.09 -6.45
CA HIS A 132 26.33 11.92 -6.60
C HIS A 132 26.72 11.74 -8.09
N PRO A 133 28.01 11.52 -8.43
CA PRO A 133 28.47 11.44 -9.82
C PRO A 133 27.72 10.42 -10.68
N PHE A 134 27.42 9.22 -10.15
CA PHE A 134 26.60 8.22 -10.85
C PHE A 134 25.17 8.70 -11.16
N ILE A 135 24.56 9.53 -10.33
CA ILE A 135 23.23 10.10 -10.62
C ILE A 135 23.35 11.03 -11.84
N THR A 136 24.38 11.87 -11.88
CA THR A 136 24.64 12.76 -13.02
C THR A 136 24.85 12.00 -14.32
N VAL A 137 25.51 10.83 -14.28
CA VAL A 137 25.65 9.93 -15.45
C VAL A 137 24.29 9.41 -15.90
N LEU A 138 23.49 8.90 -14.97
CA LEU A 138 22.19 8.29 -15.25
C LEU A 138 21.15 9.31 -15.76
N GLU A 139 21.26 10.58 -15.36
CA GLU A 139 20.42 11.67 -15.89
C GLU A 139 20.78 12.02 -17.34
N LYS A 140 22.07 11.97 -17.69
CA LYS A 140 22.55 12.31 -19.04
C LYS A 140 22.41 11.16 -20.04
N ASN A 141 22.56 9.92 -19.59
CA ASN A 141 22.45 8.75 -20.47
C ASN A 141 21.68 7.60 -19.79
N LYS A 142 20.47 7.31 -20.30
CA LYS A 142 19.63 6.21 -19.82
C LYS A 142 20.22 4.81 -20.12
N GLY A 143 21.00 4.68 -21.19
CA GLY A 143 21.62 3.41 -21.60
C GLY A 143 22.80 2.97 -20.74
N ALA A 144 23.30 3.84 -19.85
CA ALA A 144 24.46 3.57 -18.99
C ALA A 144 24.08 2.87 -17.66
N GLU A 145 22.82 2.48 -17.47
CA GLU A 145 22.35 1.87 -16.21
C GLU A 145 23.08 0.57 -15.88
N ASP A 146 23.30 -0.30 -16.86
CA ASP A 146 23.96 -1.59 -16.64
C ASP A 146 25.43 -1.43 -16.23
N ASP A 147 26.13 -0.47 -16.83
CA ASP A 147 27.51 -0.12 -16.44
C ASP A 147 27.57 0.44 -15.01
N VAL A 148 26.63 1.33 -14.64
CA VAL A 148 26.57 1.88 -13.27
C VAL A 148 26.25 0.77 -12.26
N MET A 149 25.30 -0.10 -12.56
CA MET A 149 24.91 -1.22 -11.70
C MET A 149 26.06 -2.22 -11.50
N ALA A 150 26.82 -2.52 -12.56
CA ALA A 150 28.01 -3.36 -12.46
C ALA A 150 29.08 -2.74 -11.54
N GLN A 151 29.31 -1.42 -11.65
CA GLN A 151 30.24 -0.71 -10.78
C GLN A 151 29.74 -0.61 -9.33
N MET A 152 28.44 -0.41 -9.12
CA MET A 152 27.84 -0.46 -7.78
C MET A 152 28.05 -1.83 -7.13
N HIS A 153 27.82 -2.92 -7.86
CA HIS A 153 28.10 -4.27 -7.36
C HIS A 153 29.58 -4.43 -7.01
N ALA A 154 30.49 -4.02 -7.89
CA ALA A 154 31.94 -4.12 -7.67
C ALA A 154 32.42 -3.34 -6.44
N LEU A 155 31.84 -2.17 -6.16
CA LEU A 155 32.12 -1.38 -4.95
C LEU A 155 31.66 -2.10 -3.68
N CYS A 156 30.48 -2.71 -3.72
CA CYS A 156 29.94 -3.43 -2.57
C CYS A 156 30.66 -4.76 -2.29
N THR A 157 31.17 -5.43 -3.32
CA THR A 157 31.93 -6.68 -3.20
C THR A 157 33.45 -6.48 -3.31
N HIS A 158 33.93 -5.26 -3.04
CA HIS A 158 35.34 -4.91 -3.18
C HIS A 158 36.22 -5.73 -2.22
N PRO A 159 37.42 -6.20 -2.64
CA PRO A 159 38.29 -7.04 -1.80
C PRO A 159 38.77 -6.33 -0.53
N ASP A 160 38.94 -5.01 -0.59
CA ASP A 160 39.24 -4.17 0.58
C ASP A 160 38.00 -4.00 1.47
N TYR A 161 38.04 -4.56 2.68
CA TYR A 161 36.96 -4.50 3.67
C TYR A 161 36.54 -3.07 4.02
N ILE A 162 37.49 -2.14 4.02
CA ILE A 162 37.22 -0.73 4.35
C ILE A 162 36.30 -0.11 3.30
N VAL A 163 36.49 -0.48 2.03
CA VAL A 163 35.68 0.02 0.92
C VAL A 163 34.33 -0.67 0.91
N SER A 164 34.28 -1.99 1.02
CA SER A 164 33.03 -2.75 0.95
C SER A 164 32.09 -2.42 2.12
N SER A 165 32.59 -2.25 3.34
CA SER A 165 31.76 -1.89 4.50
C SER A 165 31.13 -0.50 4.42
N ASN A 166 31.80 0.48 3.80
CA ASN A 166 31.31 1.86 3.68
C ASN A 166 30.61 2.14 2.33
N SER A 167 30.70 1.22 1.37
CA SER A 167 30.13 1.35 0.02
C SER A 167 28.61 1.58 0.02
N LEU A 168 27.87 0.93 0.93
CA LEU A 168 26.42 1.07 1.04
C LEU A 168 26.00 2.49 1.41
N GLU A 169 26.73 3.14 2.31
CA GLU A 169 26.45 4.52 2.71
C GLU A 169 26.88 5.50 1.60
N LEU A 170 27.99 5.22 0.91
CA LEU A 170 28.40 5.98 -0.27
C LEU A 170 27.33 5.94 -1.38
N LEU A 171 26.80 4.76 -1.67
CA LEU A 171 25.83 4.51 -2.74
C LEU A 171 24.38 4.78 -2.34
N ARG A 172 24.10 5.10 -1.07
CA ARG A 172 22.76 5.41 -0.56
C ARG A 172 21.97 6.42 -1.43
N PRO A 173 22.54 7.56 -1.86
CA PRO A 173 21.83 8.49 -2.75
C PRO A 173 21.49 7.86 -4.10
N VAL A 174 22.37 7.01 -4.64
CA VAL A 174 22.18 6.36 -5.95
C VAL A 174 21.05 5.33 -5.87
N PHE A 175 21.02 4.51 -4.81
CA PHE A 175 19.92 3.58 -4.58
C PHE A 175 18.58 4.29 -4.40
N LEU A 176 18.54 5.38 -3.63
CA LEU A 176 17.33 6.19 -3.47
C LEU A 176 16.89 6.80 -4.81
N TRP A 177 17.81 7.28 -5.63
CA TRP A 177 17.48 7.82 -6.94
C TRP A 177 16.94 6.75 -7.90
N LEU A 178 17.61 5.59 -7.98
CA LEU A 178 17.18 4.46 -8.82
C LEU A 178 15.81 3.92 -8.39
N THR A 179 15.57 3.82 -7.09
CA THR A 179 14.35 3.21 -6.53
C THR A 179 13.19 4.18 -6.33
N CYS A 180 13.44 5.49 -6.21
CA CYS A 180 12.41 6.48 -5.85
C CYS A 180 12.15 7.58 -6.91
N ASN A 181 12.94 7.70 -7.99
CA ASN A 181 12.69 8.72 -9.02
C ASN A 181 11.40 8.43 -9.83
N PRO A 182 10.40 9.33 -9.85
CA PRO A 182 9.11 9.11 -10.51
C PRO A 182 9.15 9.12 -12.04
N GLN A 183 10.19 9.67 -12.67
CA GLN A 183 10.28 9.77 -14.14
C GLN A 183 10.90 8.54 -14.82
N ARG A 184 11.18 7.47 -14.06
CA ARG A 184 11.84 6.25 -14.55
C ARG A 184 10.88 5.06 -14.53
N ASP A 185 10.93 4.26 -15.59
CA ASP A 185 10.44 2.89 -15.56
C ASP A 185 11.32 2.09 -14.61
N CYS A 186 10.75 1.64 -13.49
CA CYS A 186 11.53 1.02 -12.44
C CYS A 186 11.73 -0.46 -12.73
N GLY A 187 12.97 -0.83 -13.07
CA GLY A 187 13.38 -2.22 -13.16
C GLY A 187 13.49 -2.89 -11.78
N ILE A 188 13.36 -4.21 -11.75
CA ILE A 188 13.61 -5.03 -10.54
C ILE A 188 15.11 -5.13 -10.18
N ARG A 189 16.00 -4.74 -11.11
CA ARG A 189 17.45 -4.89 -11.01
C ARG A 189 18.08 -4.18 -9.80
N PRO A 190 17.73 -2.92 -9.45
CA PRO A 190 18.25 -2.27 -8.24
C PRO A 190 17.89 -3.02 -6.95
N TRP A 191 16.70 -3.62 -6.90
CA TRP A 191 16.27 -4.44 -5.77
C TRP A 191 17.05 -5.76 -5.71
N GLN A 192 17.22 -6.44 -6.85
CA GLN A 192 18.03 -7.66 -6.94
C GLN A 192 19.47 -7.41 -6.48
N LEU A 193 20.07 -6.29 -6.90
CA LEU A 193 21.40 -5.88 -6.44
C LEU A 193 21.40 -5.66 -4.93
N LEU A 194 20.48 -4.87 -4.38
CA LEU A 194 20.45 -4.59 -2.95
C LEU A 194 20.25 -5.87 -2.12
N LEU A 195 19.44 -6.82 -2.62
CA LEU A 195 19.13 -8.08 -1.95
C LEU A 195 20.24 -9.13 -2.10
N SER A 196 21.08 -9.07 -3.14
CA SER A 196 22.22 -9.98 -3.33
C SER A 196 23.40 -9.65 -2.41
N LEU A 197 23.43 -8.46 -1.82
CA LEU A 197 24.50 -8.02 -0.92
C LEU A 197 24.45 -8.76 0.43
N PRO A 198 25.62 -8.92 1.10
CA PRO A 198 25.69 -9.56 2.41
C PRO A 198 24.85 -8.80 3.44
N GLN A 199 24.16 -9.58 4.27
CA GLN A 199 23.22 -9.06 5.25
C GLN A 199 23.94 -8.20 6.29
N SER A 200 23.58 -6.92 6.34
CA SER A 200 24.13 -5.95 7.28
C SER A 200 23.04 -4.99 7.76
N THR A 201 23.22 -4.40 8.94
CA THR A 201 22.30 -3.37 9.46
C THR A 201 22.17 -2.18 8.50
N ALA A 202 23.26 -1.82 7.83
CA ALA A 202 23.27 -0.78 6.80
C ALA A 202 22.37 -1.14 5.61
N GLN A 203 22.47 -2.38 5.08
CA GLN A 203 21.62 -2.86 3.99
C GLN A 203 20.15 -2.87 4.40
N SER A 204 19.79 -3.43 5.57
CA SER A 204 18.39 -3.43 6.03
C SER A 204 17.84 -2.01 6.21
N SER A 205 18.65 -1.08 6.71
CA SER A 205 18.26 0.32 6.87
C SER A 205 18.03 1.03 5.53
N LEU A 206 18.86 0.73 4.52
CA LEU A 206 18.74 1.29 3.18
C LEU A 206 17.52 0.70 2.45
N LEU A 207 17.33 -0.62 2.56
CA LEU A 207 16.17 -1.33 2.03
C LEU A 207 14.87 -0.73 2.54
N LEU A 208 14.77 -0.51 3.86
CA LEU A 208 13.60 0.10 4.46
C LEU A 208 13.42 1.57 4.04
N ALA A 209 14.50 2.33 3.93
CA ALA A 209 14.43 3.70 3.43
C ALA A 209 13.86 3.75 1.99
N CYS A 210 14.38 2.89 1.09
CA CYS A 210 13.90 2.80 -0.29
C CYS A 210 12.44 2.34 -0.39
N LEU A 211 12.03 1.35 0.42
CA LEU A 211 10.64 0.91 0.48
C LEU A 211 9.72 2.01 1.03
N SER A 212 10.16 2.73 2.06
CA SER A 212 9.34 3.77 2.69
C SER A 212 9.03 4.96 1.80
N CYS A 213 9.83 5.15 0.74
CA CYS A 213 9.63 6.19 -0.25
C CYS A 213 8.67 5.79 -1.38
N GLN A 214 8.22 4.53 -1.43
CA GLN A 214 7.27 4.07 -2.44
C GLN A 214 5.85 4.59 -2.11
N GLN A 215 5.15 5.11 -3.11
CA GLN A 215 3.81 5.68 -2.97
C GLN A 215 2.78 4.88 -3.76
N ILE A 216 1.62 4.62 -3.16
CA ILE A 216 0.56 3.76 -3.72
C ILE A 216 -0.60 4.60 -4.30
N ARG A 217 -0.43 5.91 -4.50
CA ARG A 217 -1.54 6.83 -4.84
C ARG A 217 -1.90 6.93 -6.32
N THR A 218 -1.02 6.48 -7.23
CA THR A 218 -1.17 6.71 -8.67
C THR A 218 -0.92 5.40 -9.43
N PRO A 219 -1.67 5.08 -10.50
CA PRO A 219 -1.54 3.81 -11.21
C PRO A 219 -0.10 3.42 -11.58
N ALA A 220 0.69 4.35 -12.12
CA ALA A 220 2.09 4.09 -12.48
C ALA A 220 2.99 3.81 -11.26
N LEU A 221 2.71 4.47 -10.13
CA LEU A 221 3.45 4.28 -8.88
C LEU A 221 3.02 3.00 -8.15
N ILE A 222 1.81 2.51 -8.38
CA ILE A 222 1.32 1.25 -7.80
C ILE A 222 2.07 0.07 -8.39
N GLU A 223 2.21 -0.02 -9.73
CA GLU A 223 2.95 -1.11 -10.37
C GLU A 223 4.41 -1.15 -9.91
N ARG A 224 5.02 0.03 -9.75
CA ARG A 224 6.36 0.19 -9.16
C ARG A 224 6.41 -0.29 -7.71
N SER A 225 5.48 0.16 -6.88
CA SER A 225 5.42 -0.22 -5.47
C SER A 225 5.25 -1.73 -5.37
N TYR A 226 4.30 -2.28 -6.13
CA TYR A 226 4.06 -3.71 -6.22
C TYR A 226 5.33 -4.49 -6.59
N SER A 227 6.05 -4.11 -7.66
CA SER A 227 7.27 -4.81 -8.06
C SER A 227 8.38 -4.76 -6.98
N ALA A 228 8.52 -3.62 -6.30
CA ALA A 228 9.45 -3.46 -5.18
C ALA A 228 9.08 -4.35 -3.99
N TYR A 229 7.83 -4.27 -3.50
CA TYR A 229 7.37 -5.05 -2.36
C TYR A 229 7.39 -6.56 -2.67
N CYS A 230 7.08 -6.97 -3.90
CA CYS A 230 7.20 -8.37 -4.32
C CYS A 230 8.64 -8.87 -4.26
N ALA A 231 9.59 -8.17 -4.90
CA ALA A 231 10.99 -8.57 -4.92
C ALA A 231 11.56 -8.74 -3.50
N VAL A 232 11.26 -7.79 -2.61
CA VAL A 232 11.74 -7.85 -1.22
C VAL A 232 11.05 -8.95 -0.43
N THR A 233 9.75 -9.15 -0.61
CA THR A 233 9.02 -10.22 0.10
C THR A 233 9.49 -11.60 -0.36
N GLU A 234 9.71 -11.81 -1.66
CA GLU A 234 10.21 -13.09 -2.16
C GLU A 234 11.60 -13.43 -1.61
N ALA A 235 12.50 -12.44 -1.56
CA ALA A 235 13.80 -12.62 -0.92
C ALA A 235 13.66 -12.89 0.59
N ALA A 236 12.75 -12.20 1.29
CA ALA A 236 12.50 -12.44 2.71
C ALA A 236 11.94 -13.85 2.98
N ILE A 237 11.07 -14.37 2.11
CA ILE A 237 10.57 -15.75 2.16
C ILE A 237 11.72 -16.73 1.96
N TYR A 238 12.54 -16.53 0.92
CA TYR A 238 13.66 -17.43 0.60
C TYR A 238 14.68 -17.50 1.75
N GLN A 239 14.99 -16.34 2.35
CA GLN A 239 15.91 -16.24 3.48
C GLN A 239 15.25 -16.56 4.84
N ARG A 240 13.94 -16.87 4.87
CA ARG A 240 13.14 -17.14 6.07
C ARG A 240 13.19 -16.01 7.13
N HIS A 241 13.30 -14.76 6.71
CA HIS A 241 13.27 -13.59 7.60
C HIS A 241 11.84 -13.26 8.05
N ARG A 242 11.38 -13.94 9.10
CA ARG A 242 10.00 -13.85 9.60
C ARG A 242 9.57 -12.43 9.98
N ASP A 243 10.45 -11.65 10.60
CA ASP A 243 10.15 -10.27 10.99
C ASP A 243 9.87 -9.36 9.79
N HIS A 244 10.56 -9.57 8.67
CA HIS A 244 10.33 -8.81 7.45
C HIS A 244 9.02 -9.24 6.79
N VAL A 245 8.76 -10.54 6.68
CA VAL A 245 7.51 -11.07 6.15
C VAL A 245 6.30 -10.54 6.95
N MET A 246 6.41 -10.56 8.28
CA MET A 246 5.38 -10.03 9.18
C MET A 246 5.09 -8.55 8.89
N ALA A 247 6.12 -7.73 8.69
CA ALA A 247 5.97 -6.31 8.41
C ALA A 247 5.41 -6.01 6.99
N LEU A 248 5.74 -6.84 6.00
CA LEU A 248 5.38 -6.62 4.60
C LEU A 248 3.95 -7.10 4.27
N LEU A 249 3.41 -8.06 5.01
CA LEU A 249 2.07 -8.63 4.78
C LEU A 249 0.93 -7.59 4.72
N PRO A 250 0.80 -6.65 5.70
CA PRO A 250 -0.24 -5.62 5.63
C PRO A 250 -0.05 -4.68 4.44
N MET A 251 1.20 -4.37 4.07
CA MET A 251 1.49 -3.56 2.88
C MET A 251 1.07 -4.28 1.60
N LEU A 252 1.32 -5.58 1.48
CA LEU A 252 0.88 -6.36 0.32
C LEU A 252 -0.64 -6.44 0.21
N ALA A 253 -1.35 -6.61 1.33
CA ALA A 253 -2.81 -6.54 1.34
C ALA A 253 -3.29 -5.15 0.86
N ARG A 254 -2.68 -4.07 1.35
CA ARG A 254 -3.01 -2.71 0.93
C ARG A 254 -2.75 -2.45 -0.55
N ILE A 255 -1.62 -2.91 -1.08
CA ILE A 255 -1.29 -2.84 -2.51
C ILE A 255 -2.33 -3.60 -3.33
N SER A 256 -2.79 -4.77 -2.86
CA SER A 256 -3.83 -5.53 -3.54
C SER A 256 -5.15 -4.75 -3.64
N THR A 257 -5.53 -4.00 -2.61
CA THR A 257 -6.71 -3.12 -2.62
C THR A 257 -6.59 -2.03 -3.68
N GLU A 258 -5.44 -1.37 -3.76
CA GLU A 258 -5.21 -0.31 -4.75
C GLU A 258 -5.10 -0.86 -6.18
N LEU A 259 -4.53 -2.05 -6.37
CA LEU A 259 -4.54 -2.74 -7.67
C LEU A 259 -5.98 -2.99 -8.14
N VAL A 260 -6.84 -3.50 -7.26
CA VAL A 260 -8.26 -3.75 -7.58
C VAL A 260 -9.00 -2.45 -7.90
N ARG A 261 -8.82 -1.40 -7.08
CA ARG A 261 -9.44 -0.08 -7.30
C ARG A 261 -9.09 0.54 -8.65
N HIS A 262 -7.87 0.29 -9.14
CA HIS A 262 -7.41 0.76 -10.44
C HIS A 262 -7.59 -0.27 -11.58
N GLY A 263 -8.31 -1.37 -11.35
CA GLY A 263 -8.63 -2.37 -12.38
C GLY A 263 -7.44 -3.20 -12.85
N ARG A 264 -6.40 -3.34 -12.03
CA ARG A 264 -5.22 -4.19 -12.28
C ARG A 264 -5.40 -5.57 -11.65
N ASP A 265 -4.64 -6.55 -12.13
CA ASP A 265 -4.74 -7.94 -11.67
C ASP A 265 -4.07 -8.14 -10.28
N PRO A 266 -4.82 -8.51 -9.22
CA PRO A 266 -4.28 -8.71 -7.88
C PRO A 266 -3.79 -10.14 -7.62
N ARG A 267 -3.98 -11.11 -8.53
CA ARG A 267 -3.76 -12.55 -8.25
C ARG A 267 -2.34 -12.88 -7.81
N SER A 268 -1.37 -12.18 -8.36
CA SER A 268 0.03 -12.34 -7.99
C SER A 268 0.35 -11.78 -6.59
N CYS A 269 -0.38 -10.75 -6.12
CA CYS A 269 -0.35 -10.36 -4.71
C CYS A 269 -0.93 -11.48 -3.85
N TYR A 270 -2.08 -12.04 -4.23
CA TYR A 270 -2.75 -13.07 -3.44
C TYR A 270 -1.88 -14.32 -3.28
N SER A 271 -1.25 -14.80 -4.35
CA SER A 271 -0.34 -15.94 -4.29
C SER A 271 0.91 -15.66 -3.45
N LEU A 272 1.43 -14.42 -3.49
CA LEU A 272 2.56 -14.03 -2.63
C LEU A 272 2.17 -13.98 -1.15
N ILE A 273 0.99 -13.44 -0.82
CA ILE A 273 0.45 -13.44 0.54
C ILE A 273 0.24 -14.88 1.03
N GLU A 274 -0.29 -15.76 0.18
CA GLU A 274 -0.45 -17.19 0.51
C GLU A 274 0.90 -17.86 0.81
N ARG A 275 1.92 -17.60 -0.02
CA ARG A 275 3.30 -18.09 0.22
C ARG A 275 3.89 -17.56 1.53
N CYS A 276 3.58 -16.33 1.92
CA CYS A 276 4.00 -15.78 3.22
C CYS A 276 3.38 -16.57 4.38
N PHE A 277 2.07 -16.84 4.32
CA PHE A 277 1.38 -17.63 5.35
C PHE A 277 1.73 -19.11 5.34
N ALA A 278 2.25 -19.65 4.22
CA ALA A 278 2.76 -21.01 4.13
C ALA A 278 4.08 -21.26 4.90
N LEU A 279 4.73 -20.20 5.42
CA LEU A 279 5.87 -20.34 6.32
C LEU A 279 5.48 -20.90 7.71
N ASP A 280 4.18 -20.94 8.02
CA ASP A 280 3.59 -21.49 9.26
C ASP A 280 4.32 -21.02 10.55
N ALA A 281 4.68 -19.73 10.57
CA ALA A 281 5.38 -19.09 11.66
C ALA A 281 4.40 -18.57 12.73
N PRO A 282 4.66 -18.77 14.04
CA PRO A 282 3.76 -18.30 15.11
C PRO A 282 3.62 -16.78 15.15
N GLU A 283 4.63 -16.04 14.70
CA GLU A 283 4.65 -14.58 14.64
C GLU A 283 3.58 -14.05 13.67
N LEU A 284 3.25 -14.80 12.62
CA LEU A 284 2.24 -14.42 11.62
C LEU A 284 0.82 -14.35 12.18
N ARG A 285 0.56 -14.98 13.33
CA ARG A 285 -0.71 -14.87 14.07
C ARG A 285 -1.05 -13.42 14.39
N THR A 286 -0.04 -12.60 14.71
CA THR A 286 -0.23 -11.21 15.11
C THR A 286 -0.68 -10.31 13.96
N VAL A 287 -0.40 -10.72 12.71
CA VAL A 287 -0.67 -9.95 11.50
C VAL A 287 -1.87 -10.46 10.72
N ALA A 288 -2.23 -11.74 10.88
CA ALA A 288 -3.35 -12.38 10.21
C ALA A 288 -4.65 -11.55 10.26
N GLY A 289 -4.99 -10.99 11.42
CA GLY A 289 -6.18 -10.14 11.60
C GLY A 289 -6.17 -8.87 10.75
N ILE A 290 -5.09 -8.08 10.85
CA ILE A 290 -4.98 -6.81 10.10
C ILE A 290 -4.96 -7.08 8.60
N THR A 291 -4.22 -8.10 8.16
CA THR A 291 -4.20 -8.51 6.75
C THR A 291 -5.60 -8.93 6.27
N LEU A 292 -6.36 -9.68 7.07
CA LEU A 292 -7.72 -10.07 6.74
C LEU A 292 -8.65 -8.86 6.60
N MET A 293 -8.55 -7.89 7.51
CA MET A 293 -9.36 -6.67 7.46
C MET A 293 -9.02 -5.81 6.25
N LEU A 294 -7.74 -5.69 5.87
CA LEU A 294 -7.32 -4.98 4.66
C LEU A 294 -7.77 -5.71 3.39
N LEU A 295 -7.69 -7.04 3.35
CA LEU A 295 -8.21 -7.83 2.23
C LEU A 295 -9.73 -7.73 2.10
N ALA A 296 -10.46 -7.52 3.21
CA ALA A 296 -11.91 -7.30 3.18
C ALA A 296 -12.29 -6.08 2.34
N GLU A 297 -11.45 -5.04 2.34
CA GLU A 297 -11.69 -3.80 1.58
C GLU A 297 -11.62 -4.01 0.07
N ASN A 298 -11.09 -5.14 -0.40
CA ASN A 298 -11.12 -5.50 -1.82
C ASN A 298 -12.54 -5.89 -2.25
N LEU A 299 -13.37 -6.43 -1.33
CA LEU A 299 -14.65 -7.05 -1.67
C LEU A 299 -15.65 -6.12 -2.38
N PRO A 300 -15.79 -4.83 -2.03
CA PRO A 300 -16.68 -3.93 -2.77
C PRO A 300 -16.24 -3.66 -4.21
N ASP A 301 -14.94 -3.62 -4.47
CA ASP A 301 -14.37 -3.19 -5.76
C ASP A 301 -13.92 -4.39 -6.65
N THR A 302 -13.94 -5.61 -6.11
CA THR A 302 -13.42 -6.81 -6.78
C THR A 302 -14.33 -7.31 -7.91
N SER A 303 -13.73 -7.68 -9.04
CA SER A 303 -14.44 -8.36 -10.12
C SER A 303 -14.67 -9.85 -9.81
N ALA A 304 -15.70 -10.44 -10.42
CA ALA A 304 -15.99 -11.88 -10.27
C ALA A 304 -14.80 -12.79 -10.67
N LEU A 305 -13.88 -12.30 -11.52
CA LEU A 305 -12.70 -13.02 -11.98
C LEU A 305 -11.71 -13.34 -10.85
N TYR A 306 -11.59 -12.46 -9.84
CA TYR A 306 -10.60 -12.59 -8.76
C TYR A 306 -11.22 -12.97 -7.41
N LEU A 307 -12.55 -13.03 -7.35
CA LEU A 307 -13.30 -13.20 -6.11
C LEU A 307 -13.07 -14.58 -5.49
N HIS A 308 -12.93 -15.62 -6.32
CA HIS A 308 -12.71 -16.98 -5.83
C HIS A 308 -11.35 -17.12 -5.15
N GLU A 309 -10.29 -16.59 -5.76
CA GLU A 309 -8.93 -16.56 -5.22
C GLU A 309 -8.86 -15.75 -3.93
N LEU A 310 -9.53 -14.59 -3.87
CA LEU A 310 -9.61 -13.78 -2.66
C LEU A 310 -10.28 -14.55 -1.51
N PHE A 311 -11.43 -15.18 -1.75
CA PHE A 311 -12.09 -15.97 -0.71
C PHE A 311 -11.28 -17.19 -0.27
N ASN A 312 -10.60 -17.88 -1.18
CA ASN A 312 -9.74 -19.01 -0.82
C ASN A 312 -8.56 -18.56 0.04
N LEU A 313 -7.90 -17.45 -0.32
CA LEU A 313 -6.83 -16.86 0.48
C LEU A 313 -7.32 -16.55 1.90
N CYS A 314 -8.45 -15.85 2.02
CA CYS A 314 -9.01 -15.49 3.31
C CYS A 314 -9.45 -16.73 4.11
N LEU A 315 -10.07 -17.73 3.48
CA LEU A 315 -10.42 -18.99 4.15
C LEU A 315 -9.17 -19.71 4.68
N ASN A 316 -8.07 -19.72 3.93
CA ASN A 316 -6.80 -20.32 4.36
C ASN A 316 -6.23 -19.60 5.59
N ILE A 317 -6.29 -18.27 5.63
CA ILE A 317 -5.87 -17.48 6.80
C ILE A 317 -6.78 -17.78 8.01
N ILE A 318 -8.10 -17.76 7.80
CA ILE A 318 -9.13 -17.99 8.84
C ILE A 318 -9.03 -19.40 9.43
N SER A 319 -8.71 -20.41 8.61
CA SER A 319 -8.63 -21.80 9.07
C SER A 319 -7.35 -22.10 9.84
N LYS A 320 -6.25 -21.38 9.55
CA LYS A 320 -4.92 -21.68 10.11
C LYS A 320 -4.56 -20.85 11.34
N TYR A 321 -5.02 -19.61 11.41
CA TYR A 321 -4.56 -18.63 12.41
C TYR A 321 -5.68 -18.16 13.32
N GLU A 322 -5.34 -17.80 14.54
CA GLU A 322 -6.24 -17.04 15.42
C GLU A 322 -6.15 -15.55 15.07
N TYR A 323 -7.29 -14.87 15.06
CA TYR A 323 -7.42 -13.47 14.66
C TYR A 323 -8.38 -12.73 15.61
N PRO A 324 -8.27 -11.39 15.71
CA PRO A 324 -9.25 -10.59 16.44
C PRO A 324 -10.65 -10.71 15.86
N ALA A 325 -11.67 -10.79 16.72
CA ALA A 325 -13.07 -10.95 16.29
C ALA A 325 -13.51 -9.82 15.34
N ILE A 326 -13.13 -8.58 15.65
CA ILE A 326 -13.44 -7.40 14.83
C ILE A 326 -12.94 -7.50 13.38
N CYS A 327 -11.79 -8.13 13.16
CA CYS A 327 -11.21 -8.31 11.83
C CYS A 327 -12.04 -9.28 10.99
N LEU A 328 -12.46 -10.41 11.60
CA LEU A 328 -13.34 -11.36 10.94
C LEU A 328 -14.74 -10.78 10.73
N ASN A 329 -15.28 -10.06 11.72
CA ASN A 329 -16.58 -9.41 11.62
C ASN A 329 -16.62 -8.43 10.43
N SER A 330 -15.56 -7.62 10.27
CA SER A 330 -15.43 -6.68 9.15
C SER A 330 -15.38 -7.42 7.80
N PHE A 331 -14.63 -8.53 7.72
CA PHE A 331 -14.55 -9.35 6.52
C PHE A 331 -15.90 -10.00 6.16
N VAL A 332 -16.56 -10.59 7.15
CA VAL A 332 -17.87 -11.23 6.99
C VAL A 332 -18.92 -10.19 6.56
N ALA A 333 -18.94 -9.02 7.20
CA ALA A 333 -19.84 -7.93 6.84
C ALA A 333 -19.78 -7.58 5.34
N LEU A 334 -18.56 -7.39 4.81
CA LEU A 334 -18.34 -7.06 3.41
C LEU A 334 -18.52 -8.27 2.48
N SER A 335 -18.45 -9.50 2.99
CA SER A 335 -18.70 -10.71 2.21
C SER A 335 -20.20 -10.96 1.97
N LEU A 336 -21.06 -10.50 2.87
CA LEU A 336 -22.51 -10.70 2.77
C LEU A 336 -23.13 -10.10 1.50
N GLN A 337 -22.56 -9.02 0.95
CA GLN A 337 -23.05 -8.42 -0.30
C GLN A 337 -23.00 -9.39 -1.49
N TRP A 338 -21.96 -10.22 -1.55
CA TRP A 338 -21.79 -11.21 -2.62
C TRP A 338 -22.76 -12.39 -2.47
N LEU A 339 -23.01 -12.81 -1.22
CA LEU A 339 -23.98 -13.87 -0.92
C LEU A 339 -25.42 -13.42 -1.09
N HIS A 340 -25.68 -12.12 -0.95
CA HIS A 340 -27.01 -11.55 -1.09
C HIS A 340 -27.49 -11.52 -2.56
N LEU A 341 -26.57 -11.24 -3.49
CA LEU A 341 -26.86 -11.16 -4.93
C LEU A 341 -26.04 -12.22 -5.69
N PRO A 342 -26.45 -13.51 -5.62
CA PRO A 342 -25.72 -14.57 -6.29
C PRO A 342 -25.83 -14.45 -7.82
N SER A 343 -24.74 -14.83 -8.51
CA SER A 343 -24.65 -14.84 -9.96
C SER A 343 -24.04 -16.15 -10.45
N TYR A 344 -24.33 -16.54 -11.69
CA TYR A 344 -23.67 -17.68 -12.35
C TYR A 344 -22.15 -17.53 -12.38
N LEU A 345 -21.65 -16.30 -12.48
CA LEU A 345 -20.21 -16.00 -12.52
C LEU A 345 -19.53 -16.18 -11.16
N THR A 346 -20.26 -16.11 -10.06
CA THR A 346 -19.70 -16.14 -8.70
C THR A 346 -19.95 -17.48 -7.98
N SER A 347 -20.61 -18.45 -8.62
CA SER A 347 -21.01 -19.72 -7.98
C SER A 347 -19.88 -20.46 -7.25
N SER A 348 -18.67 -20.53 -7.83
CA SER A 348 -17.51 -21.14 -7.19
C SER A 348 -17.02 -20.35 -5.97
N ALA A 349 -16.97 -19.02 -6.08
CA ALA A 349 -16.60 -18.10 -5.02
C ALA A 349 -17.58 -18.14 -3.84
N LEU A 350 -18.89 -18.18 -4.12
CA LEU A 350 -19.94 -18.19 -3.09
C LEU A 350 -19.94 -19.47 -2.25
N LYS A 351 -19.54 -20.62 -2.81
CA LYS A 351 -19.33 -21.86 -2.04
C LYS A 351 -18.21 -21.73 -1.01
N VAL A 352 -17.20 -20.90 -1.29
CA VAL A 352 -16.11 -20.64 -0.35
C VAL A 352 -16.59 -19.64 0.71
N ALA A 353 -17.28 -18.58 0.28
CA ALA A 353 -17.87 -17.60 1.18
C ALA A 353 -18.88 -18.23 2.18
N SER A 354 -19.67 -19.21 1.76
CA SER A 354 -20.57 -19.94 2.66
C SER A 354 -19.81 -20.72 3.72
N LYS A 355 -18.70 -21.41 3.36
CA LYS A 355 -17.84 -22.09 4.33
C LYS A 355 -17.23 -21.11 5.35
N ILE A 356 -16.86 -19.90 4.90
CA ILE A 356 -16.37 -18.85 5.81
C ILE A 356 -17.48 -18.45 6.79
N LEU A 357 -18.73 -18.29 6.33
CA LEU A 357 -19.86 -18.00 7.21
C LEU A 357 -20.18 -19.12 8.20
N ASP A 358 -20.04 -20.38 7.79
CA ASP A 358 -20.24 -21.53 8.67
C ASP A 358 -19.17 -21.54 9.77
N THR A 359 -17.89 -21.36 9.37
CA THR A 359 -16.76 -21.22 10.29
C THR A 359 -16.96 -20.05 11.25
N TYR A 360 -17.48 -18.91 10.77
CA TYR A 360 -17.80 -17.74 11.58
C TYR A 360 -18.92 -18.00 12.60
N GLN A 361 -19.90 -18.85 12.27
CA GLN A 361 -20.98 -19.21 13.18
C GLN A 361 -20.48 -20.14 14.28
N ASP A 362 -19.64 -21.11 13.94
CA ASP A 362 -19.22 -22.18 14.86
C ASP A 362 -18.05 -21.78 15.78
N ASN A 363 -17.16 -20.88 15.34
CA ASN A 363 -15.89 -20.59 16.03
C ASN A 363 -15.85 -19.24 16.78
N TYR A 364 -16.97 -18.69 17.24
CA TYR A 364 -16.91 -17.47 18.04
C TYR A 364 -16.21 -17.74 19.38
N LYS A 365 -15.06 -17.11 19.58
CA LYS A 365 -14.28 -17.14 20.84
C LYS A 365 -14.09 -15.71 21.32
N ASP A 366 -14.25 -15.51 22.63
CA ASP A 366 -13.96 -14.22 23.23
C ASP A 366 -12.49 -13.84 23.00
N ASP A 367 -12.31 -12.67 22.39
CA ASP A 367 -11.02 -12.17 21.99
C ASP A 367 -10.32 -11.57 23.22
N LEU A 368 -9.52 -12.38 23.92
CA LEU A 368 -8.78 -11.95 25.11
C LEU A 368 -7.33 -11.54 24.80
N ARG A 369 -6.88 -11.70 23.55
CA ARG A 369 -5.46 -11.52 23.19
C ARG A 369 -5.18 -10.14 22.62
N LEU A 370 -3.95 -9.69 22.80
CA LEU A 370 -3.42 -8.43 22.30
C LEU A 370 -2.39 -8.74 21.21
N ASN A 371 -2.74 -8.51 19.95
CA ASN A 371 -1.88 -8.82 18.80
C ASN A 371 -1.09 -7.58 18.37
N THR A 372 -1.66 -6.39 18.57
CA THR A 372 -1.09 -5.12 18.14
C THR A 372 0.23 -4.73 18.83
N PRO A 373 0.48 -5.03 20.13
CA PRO A 373 1.75 -4.72 20.77
C PRO A 373 2.96 -5.44 20.15
N ASN A 374 2.79 -6.70 19.76
CA ASN A 374 3.85 -7.51 19.16
C ASN A 374 4.22 -6.97 17.77
N LEU A 375 3.22 -6.59 16.99
CA LEU A 375 3.44 -5.94 15.70
C LEU A 375 4.10 -4.56 15.87
N LYS A 376 3.75 -3.82 16.94
CA LYS A 376 4.40 -2.54 17.26
C LYS A 376 5.88 -2.70 17.65
N ALA A 377 6.24 -3.80 18.31
CA ALA A 377 7.61 -4.08 18.71
C ALA A 377 8.55 -4.31 17.50
N ASN A 378 8.01 -4.70 16.35
CA ASN A 378 8.79 -4.90 15.14
C ASN A 378 9.24 -3.55 14.53
N LYS A 379 10.56 -3.34 14.52
CA LYS A 379 11.20 -2.13 13.98
C LYS A 379 10.94 -1.92 12.48
N THR A 380 10.94 -3.00 11.71
CA THR A 380 10.66 -2.99 10.27
C THR A 380 9.24 -2.52 10.01
N PHE A 381 8.27 -3.02 10.79
CA PHE A 381 6.88 -2.57 10.67
C PHE A 381 6.72 -1.10 11.08
N GLN A 382 7.37 -0.65 12.15
CA GLN A 382 7.30 0.77 12.55
C GLN A 382 7.84 1.72 11.46
N ALA A 383 8.87 1.30 10.73
CA ALA A 383 9.39 2.08 9.60
C ALA A 383 8.40 2.15 8.43
N LEU A 384 7.63 1.08 8.19
CA LEU A 384 6.68 0.98 7.09
C LEU A 384 5.29 1.52 7.41
N LEU A 385 4.91 1.61 8.69
CA LEU A 385 3.56 1.96 9.12
C LEU A 385 3.05 3.27 8.49
N TYR A 386 3.90 4.28 8.41
CA TYR A 386 3.54 5.63 7.95
C TYR A 386 3.75 5.84 6.44
N THR A 387 4.07 4.78 5.70
CA THR A 387 4.23 4.85 4.22
C THR A 387 2.88 5.00 3.54
N ASP A 388 1.85 4.36 4.09
CA ASP A 388 0.46 4.49 3.68
C ASP A 388 -0.41 5.01 4.83
N GLY A 389 -1.17 6.07 4.55
CA GLY A 389 -2.04 6.69 5.55
C GLY A 389 -3.15 5.77 6.02
N HIS A 390 -3.71 4.97 5.11
CA HIS A 390 -4.83 4.07 5.43
C HIS A 390 -4.39 2.87 6.26
N LEU A 391 -3.23 2.27 5.96
CA LEU A 391 -2.63 1.24 6.82
C LEU A 391 -2.43 1.75 8.25
N SER A 392 -1.93 2.98 8.40
CA SER A 392 -1.77 3.64 9.70
C SER A 392 -3.10 3.76 10.44
N ILE A 393 -4.17 4.15 9.76
CA ILE A 393 -5.53 4.27 10.32
C ILE A 393 -5.99 2.90 10.80
N VAL A 394 -5.98 1.89 9.93
CA VAL A 394 -6.40 0.51 10.23
C VAL A 394 -5.63 -0.08 11.42
N PHE A 395 -4.31 0.11 11.48
CA PHE A 395 -3.51 -0.32 12.61
C PHE A 395 -3.91 0.39 13.91
N LYS A 396 -4.15 1.70 13.86
CA LYS A 396 -4.57 2.48 15.03
C LYS A 396 -5.97 2.13 15.50
N LEU A 397 -6.89 1.81 14.61
CA LEU A 397 -8.23 1.33 14.98
C LEU A 397 -8.15 0.02 15.75
N ASN A 398 -7.35 -0.95 15.27
CA ASN A 398 -7.14 -2.20 16.00
C ASN A 398 -6.44 -1.98 17.35
N GLN A 399 -5.44 -1.10 17.41
CA GLN A 399 -4.77 -0.72 18.66
C GLN A 399 -5.75 -0.12 19.68
N ASN A 400 -6.64 0.75 19.22
CA ASN A 400 -7.61 1.43 20.07
C ASN A 400 -8.72 0.45 20.50
N TRP A 401 -9.17 -0.42 19.60
CA TRP A 401 -10.13 -1.48 19.91
C TRP A 401 -9.65 -2.37 21.05
N GLU A 402 -8.43 -2.91 20.93
CA GLU A 402 -7.83 -3.77 21.95
C GLU A 402 -7.79 -3.11 23.34
N ARG A 403 -7.75 -1.77 23.41
CA ARG A 403 -7.70 -1.01 24.67
C ARG A 403 -9.07 -0.58 25.19
N MET A 404 -10.02 -0.32 24.30
CA MET A 404 -11.31 0.29 24.64
C MET A 404 -12.47 -0.71 24.62
N ARG A 405 -12.31 -1.90 24.01
CA ARG A 405 -13.41 -2.85 23.79
C ARG A 405 -14.16 -3.28 25.05
N ASP A 406 -13.53 -3.20 26.22
CA ASP A 406 -14.09 -3.59 27.51
C ASP A 406 -14.49 -2.37 28.38
N GLU A 407 -14.33 -1.15 27.86
CA GLU A 407 -14.62 0.11 28.55
C GLU A 407 -15.77 0.88 27.84
N PRO A 408 -17.02 0.76 28.32
CA PRO A 408 -18.19 1.31 27.62
C PRO A 408 -18.14 2.83 27.46
N ASP A 409 -17.70 3.57 28.48
CA ASP A 409 -17.68 5.04 28.46
C ASP A 409 -16.68 5.59 27.44
N LYS A 410 -15.53 4.92 27.29
CA LYS A 410 -14.52 5.28 26.29
C LYS A 410 -15.02 5.00 24.87
N LEU A 411 -15.72 3.88 24.65
CA LEU A 411 -16.31 3.59 23.33
C LEU A 411 -17.42 4.58 22.97
N LYS A 412 -18.30 4.91 23.93
CA LYS A 412 -19.38 5.87 23.72
C LYS A 412 -18.84 7.25 23.34
N SER A 413 -17.88 7.76 24.11
CA SER A 413 -17.24 9.06 23.84
C SER A 413 -16.44 9.07 22.54
N TRP A 414 -15.75 7.97 22.19
CA TRP A 414 -15.09 7.85 20.90
C TRP A 414 -16.09 7.90 19.73
N LEU A 415 -17.25 7.25 19.87
CA LEU A 415 -18.32 7.32 18.87
C LEU A 415 -18.99 8.70 18.80
N ASP A 416 -19.12 9.43 19.91
CA ASP A 416 -19.59 10.83 19.91
C ASP A 416 -18.67 11.71 19.05
N ILE A 417 -17.35 11.51 19.20
CA ILE A 417 -16.36 12.23 18.41
C ILE A 417 -16.52 11.86 16.93
N ILE A 418 -16.61 10.57 16.59
CA ILE A 418 -16.77 10.14 15.19
C ILE A 418 -18.02 10.72 14.55
N GLU A 419 -19.14 10.74 15.28
CA GLU A 419 -20.40 11.31 14.78
C GLU A 419 -20.27 12.80 14.43
N SER A 420 -19.41 13.54 15.14
CA SER A 420 -19.14 14.96 14.90
C SER A 420 -18.13 15.25 13.77
N VAL A 421 -17.38 14.25 13.32
CA VAL A 421 -16.32 14.41 12.31
C VAL A 421 -16.90 14.43 10.88
N ASN A 422 -16.15 14.98 9.92
CA ASN A 422 -16.53 14.99 8.49
C ASN A 422 -16.88 13.57 7.99
N SER A 423 -17.94 13.50 7.18
CA SER A 423 -18.41 12.29 6.50
C SER A 423 -17.31 11.58 5.71
N ASP A 424 -16.34 12.29 5.13
CA ASP A 424 -15.22 11.65 4.40
C ASP A 424 -14.39 10.70 5.27
N ILE A 425 -14.11 11.11 6.52
CA ILE A 425 -13.37 10.26 7.47
C ILE A 425 -14.27 9.11 7.93
N GLN A 426 -15.56 9.38 8.17
CA GLN A 426 -16.52 8.33 8.53
C GLN A 426 -16.63 7.26 7.41
N LEU A 427 -16.51 7.65 6.14
CA LEU A 427 -16.50 6.73 4.99
C LEU A 427 -15.29 5.79 5.01
N GLU A 428 -14.09 6.28 5.37
CA GLU A 428 -12.89 5.43 5.51
C GLU A 428 -13.04 4.39 6.64
N LEU A 429 -13.84 4.72 7.67
CA LEU A 429 -14.09 3.84 8.82
C LEU A 429 -15.20 2.81 8.59
N VAL A 430 -15.94 2.87 7.48
CA VAL A 430 -17.11 2.00 7.23
C VAL A 430 -16.80 0.51 7.44
N PRO A 431 -15.74 -0.09 6.86
CA PRO A 431 -15.45 -1.51 7.06
C PRO A 431 -15.36 -1.90 8.55
N TYR A 432 -14.72 -1.04 9.34
CA TYR A 432 -14.54 -1.24 10.77
C TYR A 432 -15.85 -1.07 11.55
N LEU A 433 -16.66 -0.05 11.22
CA LEU A 433 -17.98 0.17 11.81
C LEU A 433 -18.95 -0.99 11.51
N LEU A 434 -18.91 -1.55 10.30
CA LEU A 434 -19.69 -2.74 9.96
C LEU A 434 -19.26 -3.95 10.80
N GLY A 435 -17.96 -4.10 11.06
CA GLY A 435 -17.43 -5.09 11.99
C GLY A 435 -17.99 -4.94 13.42
N MET A 436 -18.08 -3.71 13.94
CA MET A 436 -18.65 -3.45 15.27
C MET A 436 -20.12 -3.86 15.36
N ILE A 437 -20.91 -3.66 14.30
CA ILE A 437 -22.33 -4.06 14.27
C ILE A 437 -22.47 -5.59 14.35
N LEU A 438 -21.57 -6.35 13.71
CA LEU A 438 -21.64 -7.81 13.68
C LEU A 438 -21.09 -8.51 14.92
N GLU A 439 -20.44 -7.78 15.82
CA GLU A 439 -19.92 -8.34 17.07
C GLU A 439 -21.03 -9.04 17.87
N LYS A 440 -20.71 -10.23 18.41
CA LYS A 440 -21.71 -11.12 19.05
C LYS A 440 -21.77 -10.97 20.58
N ARG A 441 -21.31 -9.82 21.09
CA ARG A 441 -21.39 -9.44 22.50
C ARG A 441 -22.84 -9.42 22.98
N THR A 442 -23.09 -10.02 24.13
CA THR A 442 -24.43 -10.18 24.73
C THR A 442 -24.71 -9.17 25.82
N GLU A 443 -23.74 -8.33 26.18
CA GLU A 443 -23.89 -7.33 27.23
C GLU A 443 -24.83 -6.20 26.80
N SER A 444 -25.75 -5.80 27.69
CA SER A 444 -26.76 -4.77 27.42
C SER A 444 -26.17 -3.42 27.03
N TRP A 445 -25.03 -3.05 27.62
CA TRP A 445 -24.33 -1.80 27.29
C TRP A 445 -23.79 -1.79 25.86
N TYR A 446 -23.46 -2.96 25.30
CA TYR A 446 -22.97 -3.07 23.93
C TYR A 446 -24.10 -2.91 22.91
N GLU A 447 -25.35 -3.22 23.29
CA GLU A 447 -26.52 -2.95 22.45
C GLU A 447 -26.63 -1.45 22.12
N GLU A 448 -26.42 -0.57 23.11
CA GLU A 448 -26.43 0.88 22.90
C GLU A 448 -25.35 1.34 21.91
N ILE A 449 -24.17 0.70 21.96
CA ILE A 449 -23.07 0.97 21.04
C ILE A 449 -23.45 0.55 19.62
N VAL A 450 -24.01 -0.65 19.45
CA VAL A 450 -24.47 -1.13 18.14
C VAL A 450 -25.54 -0.21 17.57
N LEU A 451 -26.51 0.22 18.38
CA LEU A 451 -27.54 1.16 17.96
C LEU A 451 -26.94 2.48 17.46
N LYS A 452 -25.94 3.01 18.16
CA LYS A 452 -25.25 4.25 17.78
C LYS A 452 -24.46 4.08 16.48
N VAL A 453 -23.67 3.02 16.36
CA VAL A 453 -22.91 2.71 15.13
C VAL A 453 -23.85 2.52 13.94
N LEU A 454 -24.97 1.82 14.13
CA LEU A 454 -25.98 1.62 13.09
C LEU A 454 -26.51 2.97 12.58
N ARG A 455 -26.82 3.91 13.48
CA ARG A 455 -27.29 5.26 13.11
C ARG A 455 -26.23 6.02 12.30
N ILE A 456 -24.97 5.99 12.73
CA ILE A 456 -23.86 6.63 12.01
C ILE A 456 -23.77 6.07 10.58
N VAL A 457 -23.72 4.74 10.42
CA VAL A 457 -23.59 4.11 9.10
C VAL A 457 -24.84 4.31 8.23
N VAL A 458 -26.04 4.30 8.80
CA VAL A 458 -27.28 4.59 8.07
C VAL A 458 -27.30 6.04 7.58
N ASN A 459 -26.81 6.99 8.38
CA ASN A 459 -26.68 8.39 7.96
C ASN A 459 -25.72 8.53 6.77
N LEU A 460 -24.64 7.74 6.73
CA LEU A 460 -23.68 7.75 5.60
C LEU A 460 -24.29 7.34 4.26
N VAL A 461 -25.34 6.52 4.27
CA VAL A 461 -26.07 6.14 3.04
C VAL A 461 -26.71 7.36 2.35
N SER A 462 -26.95 8.44 3.10
CA SER A 462 -27.43 9.68 2.51
C SER A 462 -26.37 10.42 1.69
N PHE A 463 -25.09 10.27 2.04
CA PHE A 463 -23.95 10.87 1.36
C PHE A 463 -23.43 10.00 0.21
N LYS A 464 -23.28 8.69 0.44
CA LYS A 464 -22.77 7.72 -0.54
C LYS A 464 -23.73 6.55 -0.72
N LYS A 465 -24.43 6.52 -1.86
CA LYS A 465 -25.53 5.56 -2.10
C LYS A 465 -25.05 4.12 -2.19
N GLU A 466 -23.81 3.89 -2.64
CA GLU A 466 -23.23 2.56 -2.82
C GLU A 466 -23.16 1.77 -1.50
N ILE A 467 -23.05 2.47 -0.36
CA ILE A 467 -23.05 1.85 0.97
C ILE A 467 -24.35 1.08 1.23
N SER A 468 -25.47 1.51 0.65
CA SER A 468 -26.75 0.79 0.81
C SER A 468 -26.69 -0.66 0.31
N VAL A 469 -25.85 -0.96 -0.69
CA VAL A 469 -25.66 -2.31 -1.22
C VAL A 469 -24.83 -3.18 -0.27
N GLN A 470 -23.87 -2.57 0.45
CA GLN A 470 -23.07 -3.23 1.47
C GLN A 470 -23.86 -3.45 2.77
N LEU A 471 -24.64 -2.45 3.17
CA LEU A 471 -25.35 -2.46 4.46
C LEU A 471 -26.61 -3.31 4.45
N LEU A 472 -27.39 -3.35 3.37
CA LEU A 472 -28.63 -4.13 3.30
C LEU A 472 -28.44 -5.63 3.65
N PRO A 473 -27.48 -6.36 3.05
CA PRO A 473 -27.18 -7.75 3.41
C PRO A 473 -26.90 -7.93 4.90
N LEU A 474 -26.13 -7.00 5.49
CA LEU A 474 -25.78 -7.03 6.91
C LEU A 474 -27.02 -6.81 7.79
N LEU A 475 -27.89 -5.86 7.44
CA LEU A 475 -29.16 -5.64 8.16
C LEU A 475 -30.04 -6.88 8.11
N VAL A 476 -30.19 -7.50 6.94
CA VAL A 476 -31.00 -8.72 6.76
C VAL A 476 -30.41 -9.88 7.57
N TYR A 477 -29.09 -10.06 7.54
CA TYR A 477 -28.40 -11.07 8.35
C TYR A 477 -28.64 -10.84 9.85
N LYS A 478 -28.47 -9.59 10.32
CA LYS A 478 -28.66 -9.22 11.72
C LYS A 478 -30.12 -9.43 12.13
N ILE A 479 -31.12 -8.99 11.37
CA ILE A 479 -32.55 -9.23 11.65
C ILE A 479 -32.86 -10.73 11.83
N GLY A 480 -32.22 -11.59 11.05
CA GLY A 480 -32.43 -13.04 11.12
C GLY A 480 -31.81 -13.71 12.36
N LYS A 481 -30.76 -13.13 12.95
CA LYS A 481 -29.96 -13.74 14.03
C LYS A 481 -30.00 -12.97 15.35
N GLU A 482 -30.48 -11.73 15.35
CA GLU A 482 -30.44 -10.82 16.49
C GLU A 482 -31.47 -11.21 17.57
N LYS A 483 -31.00 -11.21 18.82
CA LYS A 483 -31.81 -11.50 20.00
C LYS A 483 -32.35 -10.22 20.64
N SER A 484 -31.60 -9.12 20.58
CA SER A 484 -32.07 -7.83 21.13
C SER A 484 -33.22 -7.25 20.30
N PRO A 485 -34.40 -7.02 20.90
CA PRO A 485 -35.54 -6.39 20.21
C PRO A 485 -35.22 -4.97 19.75
N ALA A 486 -34.40 -4.22 20.50
CA ALA A 486 -34.04 -2.84 20.19
C ALA A 486 -33.18 -2.77 18.92
N VAL A 487 -32.12 -3.59 18.84
CA VAL A 487 -31.25 -3.66 17.66
C VAL A 487 -32.04 -4.17 16.45
N ARG A 488 -32.88 -5.19 16.63
CA ARG A 488 -33.75 -5.70 15.57
C ARG A 488 -34.71 -4.63 15.04
N LEU A 489 -35.31 -3.83 15.92
CA LEU A 489 -36.23 -2.75 15.54
C LEU A 489 -35.50 -1.65 14.75
N GLU A 490 -34.31 -1.23 15.18
CA GLU A 490 -33.52 -0.23 14.44
C GLU A 490 -33.06 -0.76 13.07
N CYS A 491 -32.64 -2.03 12.97
CA CYS A 491 -32.34 -2.64 11.68
C CYS A 491 -33.55 -2.65 10.75
N LEU A 492 -34.75 -2.94 11.26
CA LEU A 492 -35.99 -2.89 10.48
C LEU A 492 -36.31 -1.46 10.01
N ARG A 493 -36.12 -0.46 10.88
CA ARG A 493 -36.29 0.97 10.54
C ARG A 493 -35.29 1.45 9.50
N ALA A 494 -34.10 0.85 9.44
CA ALA A 494 -33.08 1.16 8.45
C ALA A 494 -33.36 0.56 7.04
N LEU A 495 -34.12 -0.54 6.93
CA LEU A 495 -34.38 -1.20 5.64
C LEU A 495 -34.95 -0.25 4.56
N PRO A 496 -36.00 0.55 4.84
CA PRO A 496 -36.55 1.47 3.83
C PRO A 496 -35.53 2.49 3.32
N LEU A 497 -34.60 2.92 4.18
CA LEU A 497 -33.57 3.90 3.83
C LEU A 497 -32.53 3.31 2.85
N MET A 498 -32.38 1.98 2.82
CA MET A 498 -31.51 1.29 1.86
C MET A 498 -32.10 1.28 0.44
N ALA A 499 -33.40 1.59 0.29
CA ALA A 499 -34.08 1.66 -0.99
C ALA A 499 -33.63 2.84 -1.86
N ARG A 500 -32.67 3.69 -1.41
CA ARG A 500 -32.05 4.72 -2.27
C ARG A 500 -31.44 4.13 -3.54
N THR A 501 -30.95 2.89 -3.48
CA THR A 501 -30.54 2.11 -4.64
C THR A 501 -31.70 1.25 -5.13
N LYS A 502 -32.00 1.32 -6.42
CA LYS A 502 -33.17 0.63 -6.99
C LYS A 502 -33.07 -0.89 -6.90
N GLU A 503 -31.87 -1.45 -6.97
CA GLU A 503 -31.61 -2.88 -6.88
C GLU A 503 -31.97 -3.49 -5.53
N ASN A 504 -32.03 -2.68 -4.47
CA ASN A 504 -32.34 -3.13 -3.11
C ASN A 504 -33.84 -3.36 -2.86
N VAL A 505 -34.71 -2.74 -3.67
CA VAL A 505 -36.16 -2.74 -3.42
C VAL A 505 -36.79 -4.15 -3.41
N PRO A 506 -36.50 -5.05 -4.38
CA PRO A 506 -37.07 -6.39 -4.39
C PRO A 506 -36.74 -7.18 -3.11
N THR A 507 -35.50 -7.09 -2.63
CA THR A 507 -35.10 -7.71 -1.36
C THR A 507 -35.89 -7.13 -0.19
N ILE A 508 -35.95 -5.80 -0.07
CA ILE A 508 -36.63 -5.14 1.06
C ILE A 508 -38.10 -5.56 1.10
N VAL A 509 -38.78 -5.52 -0.05
CA VAL A 509 -40.19 -5.93 -0.15
C VAL A 509 -40.35 -7.42 0.21
N SER A 510 -39.45 -8.30 -0.24
CA SER A 510 -39.46 -9.72 0.12
C SER A 510 -39.33 -9.95 1.63
N VAL A 511 -38.43 -9.22 2.29
CA VAL A 511 -38.25 -9.29 3.76
C VAL A 511 -39.51 -8.81 4.48
N LEU A 512 -40.08 -7.67 4.08
CA LEU A 512 -41.30 -7.13 4.69
C LEU A 512 -42.52 -8.05 4.46
N ASN A 513 -42.66 -8.64 3.28
CA ASN A 513 -43.72 -9.61 2.98
C ASN A 513 -43.58 -10.89 3.83
N LYS A 514 -42.35 -11.39 4.03
CA LYS A 514 -42.12 -12.52 4.95
C LYS A 514 -42.49 -12.19 6.39
N LEU A 515 -42.20 -10.97 6.84
CA LEU A 515 -42.58 -10.49 8.18
C LEU A 515 -44.11 -10.34 8.32
N LYS A 516 -44.81 -9.88 7.26
CA LYS A 516 -46.28 -9.86 7.17
C LYS A 516 -46.85 -11.27 7.29
N ALA A 517 -46.35 -12.22 6.50
CA ALA A 517 -46.84 -13.60 6.46
C ALA A 517 -46.59 -14.37 7.77
N ASN A 518 -45.38 -14.28 8.33
CA ASN A 518 -44.99 -15.02 9.53
C ASN A 518 -45.49 -14.38 10.84
N LYS A 519 -46.29 -13.32 10.74
CA LYS A 519 -46.75 -12.53 11.88
C LYS A 519 -45.63 -12.02 12.80
N GLY A 520 -44.42 -11.84 12.25
CA GLY A 520 -43.20 -11.57 13.04
C GLY A 520 -43.10 -10.16 13.63
N VAL A 521 -43.96 -9.24 13.19
CA VAL A 521 -44.06 -7.86 13.69
C VAL A 521 -45.52 -7.39 13.69
N PRO A 522 -45.87 -6.36 14.49
CA PRO A 522 -47.19 -5.74 14.46
C PRO A 522 -47.50 -5.09 13.11
N THR A 523 -48.78 -5.13 12.70
CA THR A 523 -49.25 -4.50 11.46
C THR A 523 -49.02 -2.98 11.45
N SER A 524 -49.14 -2.31 12.60
CA SER A 524 -48.85 -0.88 12.76
C SER A 524 -47.40 -0.54 12.35
N LEU A 525 -46.43 -1.34 12.78
CA LEU A 525 -45.02 -1.17 12.40
C LEU A 525 -44.81 -1.43 10.90
N LEU A 526 -45.46 -2.46 10.33
CA LEU A 526 -45.37 -2.71 8.88
C LEU A 526 -45.86 -1.51 8.08
N ILE A 527 -47.01 -0.92 8.44
CA ILE A 527 -47.53 0.29 7.78
C ILE A 527 -46.48 1.41 7.83
N MET A 528 -45.83 1.62 8.98
CA MET A 528 -44.78 2.63 9.11
C MET A 528 -43.55 2.35 8.25
N LEU A 529 -43.13 1.07 8.14
CA LEU A 529 -42.00 0.66 7.30
C LEU A 529 -42.31 0.82 5.81
N TYR A 530 -43.49 0.40 5.35
CA TYR A 530 -43.93 0.61 3.97
C TYR A 530 -44.16 2.08 3.64
N THR A 531 -44.59 2.89 4.63
CA THR A 531 -44.64 4.35 4.50
C THR A 531 -43.26 4.89 4.20
N SER A 532 -42.27 4.66 5.07
CA SER A 532 -40.88 5.09 4.85
C SER A 532 -40.28 4.58 3.53
N LEU A 533 -40.68 3.37 3.11
CA LEU A 533 -40.24 2.80 1.82
C LEU A 533 -40.85 3.55 0.64
N ALA A 534 -42.13 3.92 0.71
CA ALA A 534 -42.80 4.72 -0.31
C ALA A 534 -42.28 6.16 -0.35
N GLU A 535 -41.85 6.71 0.79
CA GLU A 535 -41.17 8.01 0.86
C GLU A 535 -39.83 7.99 0.12
N THR A 536 -39.05 6.93 0.33
CA THR A 536 -37.72 6.76 -0.28
C THR A 536 -37.83 6.38 -1.77
N GLN A 537 -38.79 5.54 -2.15
CA GLN A 537 -39.03 5.06 -3.51
C GLN A 537 -40.52 5.08 -3.85
N VAL A 538 -40.93 6.05 -4.66
CA VAL A 538 -42.36 6.29 -5.02
C VAL A 538 -43.04 5.05 -5.61
N ARG A 539 -42.30 4.22 -6.36
CA ARG A 539 -42.82 2.99 -6.97
C ARG A 539 -43.31 1.94 -5.95
N CYS A 540 -42.95 2.09 -4.67
CA CYS A 540 -43.38 1.19 -3.61
C CYS A 540 -44.74 1.57 -2.99
N PHE A 541 -45.34 2.68 -3.42
CA PHE A 541 -46.66 3.12 -2.95
C PHE A 541 -47.77 2.07 -3.09
N PRO A 542 -47.86 1.25 -4.17
CA PRO A 542 -48.89 0.22 -4.28
C PRO A 542 -48.89 -0.79 -3.13
N TYR A 543 -47.71 -1.18 -2.63
CA TYR A 543 -47.60 -2.11 -1.48
C TYR A 543 -48.17 -1.52 -0.19
N LEU A 544 -48.00 -0.21 -0.01
CA LEU A 544 -48.59 0.50 1.12
C LEU A 544 -50.11 0.65 0.97
N GLN A 545 -50.58 0.94 -0.24
CA GLN A 545 -52.01 1.04 -0.53
C GLN A 545 -52.73 -0.28 -0.21
N GLU A 546 -52.16 -1.42 -0.61
CA GLU A 546 -52.70 -2.75 -0.28
C GLU A 546 -52.89 -2.93 1.23
N LEU A 547 -51.87 -2.58 2.03
CA LEU A 547 -51.91 -2.63 3.50
C LEU A 547 -52.91 -1.67 4.14
N LEU A 548 -53.16 -0.50 3.54
CA LEU A 548 -54.15 0.46 4.03
C LEU A 548 -55.58 0.01 3.73
N VAL A 549 -55.79 -0.63 2.58
CA VAL A 549 -57.10 -1.06 2.05
C VAL A 549 -57.53 -2.42 2.61
N GLU A 550 -56.61 -3.29 3.04
CA GLU A 550 -56.92 -4.53 3.77
C GLU A 550 -57.66 -4.23 5.09
N ALA A 551 -58.97 -4.01 4.98
CA ALA A 551 -59.90 -3.75 6.06
C ALA A 551 -60.26 -5.08 6.74
N GLY A 552 -59.40 -5.55 7.65
CA GLY A 552 -59.72 -6.74 8.45
C GLY A 552 -58.54 -7.51 9.06
N THR A 553 -57.30 -7.09 8.84
CA THR A 553 -56.11 -7.83 9.29
C THR A 553 -55.57 -7.40 10.67
N ALA A 554 -56.38 -6.70 11.48
CA ALA A 554 -56.05 -6.53 12.88
C ALA A 554 -56.06 -7.90 13.55
N ARG A 555 -54.90 -8.37 14.00
CA ARG A 555 -54.85 -9.61 14.79
C ARG A 555 -55.65 -9.40 16.07
N ALA A 556 -56.21 -10.47 16.65
CA ALA A 556 -56.94 -10.39 17.91
C ALA A 556 -56.12 -9.74 19.04
N ASP A 557 -54.79 -9.81 18.95
CA ASP A 557 -53.84 -9.24 19.91
C ASP A 557 -53.35 -7.81 19.55
N GLU A 558 -53.77 -7.24 18.42
CA GLU A 558 -53.31 -5.91 17.97
C GLU A 558 -54.23 -4.80 18.49
N LEU A 559 -53.61 -3.78 19.09
CA LEU A 559 -54.32 -2.61 19.59
C LEU A 559 -54.89 -1.79 18.43
N LYS A 560 -56.22 -1.82 18.28
CA LYS A 560 -56.94 -1.12 17.20
C LYS A 560 -56.55 0.36 17.07
N TRP A 561 -56.34 1.05 18.20
CA TRP A 561 -55.93 2.46 18.21
C TRP A 561 -54.52 2.68 17.62
N GLU A 562 -53.56 1.77 17.83
CA GLU A 562 -52.22 1.87 17.23
C GLU A 562 -52.28 1.73 15.71
N LEU A 563 -53.13 0.83 15.23
CA LEU A 563 -53.33 0.63 13.80
C LEU A 563 -53.95 1.88 13.15
N ASP A 564 -54.98 2.45 13.77
CA ASP A 564 -55.65 3.65 13.27
C ASP A 564 -54.70 4.86 13.25
N ILE A 565 -53.86 5.02 14.30
CA ILE A 565 -52.82 6.05 14.33
C ILE A 565 -51.78 5.83 13.23
N ALA A 566 -51.28 4.61 13.05
CA ALA A 566 -50.29 4.31 12.01
C ALA A 566 -50.84 4.61 10.61
N LYS A 567 -52.11 4.28 10.34
CA LYS A 567 -52.80 4.62 9.08
C LYS A 567 -52.91 6.14 8.90
N ALA A 568 -53.33 6.87 9.93
CA ALA A 568 -53.46 8.32 9.88
C ALA A 568 -52.11 9.00 9.60
N ILE A 569 -51.04 8.58 10.29
CA ILE A 569 -49.68 9.08 10.08
C ILE A 569 -49.20 8.77 8.65
N ALA A 570 -49.42 7.54 8.16
CA ALA A 570 -49.04 7.14 6.81
C ALA A 570 -49.70 8.02 5.75
N VAL A 571 -51.02 8.20 5.82
CA VAL A 571 -51.78 9.04 4.87
C VAL A 571 -51.28 10.48 4.92
N ARG A 572 -51.11 11.05 6.13
CA ARG A 572 -50.60 12.42 6.30
C ARG A 572 -49.24 12.61 5.62
N ARG A 573 -48.26 11.75 5.91
CA ARG A 573 -46.90 11.86 5.37
C ARG A 573 -46.86 11.77 3.84
N ILE A 574 -47.63 10.85 3.25
CA ILE A 574 -47.70 10.71 1.78
C ILE A 574 -48.32 11.95 1.14
N CYS A 575 -49.41 12.47 1.73
CA CYS A 575 -50.07 13.68 1.24
C CYS A 575 -49.13 14.90 1.28
N GLU A 576 -48.37 15.08 2.38
CA GLU A 576 -47.37 16.15 2.51
C GLU A 576 -46.28 16.04 1.42
N ILE A 577 -45.77 14.83 1.15
CA ILE A 577 -44.75 14.61 0.12
C ILE A 577 -45.27 14.87 -1.29
N ARG A 578 -46.51 14.45 -1.59
CA ARG A 578 -47.13 14.71 -2.90
C ARG A 578 -47.37 16.19 -3.11
N TYR A 579 -47.81 16.93 -2.08
CA TYR A 579 -48.01 18.36 -2.14
C TYR A 579 -46.71 19.11 -2.50
N VAL A 580 -45.59 18.80 -1.83
CA VAL A 580 -44.28 19.42 -2.08
C VAL A 580 -43.76 19.14 -3.51
N LYS A 581 -43.94 17.91 -4.02
CA LYS A 581 -43.52 17.58 -5.41
C LYS A 581 -44.37 18.25 -6.49
N THR A 582 -45.63 18.57 -6.19
CA THR A 582 -46.53 19.25 -7.14
C THR A 582 -46.17 20.74 -7.26
N LEU A 583 -45.69 21.36 -6.18
CA LEU A 583 -45.20 22.75 -6.17
C LEU A 583 -43.88 22.90 -6.94
N LEU A 584 -42.95 21.94 -6.82
CA LEU A 584 -41.65 21.96 -7.53
C LEU A 584 -41.74 21.68 -9.03
N HIS A 585 -42.86 21.14 -9.53
CA HIS A 585 -43.11 20.94 -10.97
C HIS A 585 -43.94 22.07 -11.59
N THR A 586 -44.43 23.01 -10.78
CA THR A 586 -45.22 24.17 -11.24
C THR A 586 -44.46 25.50 -11.11
N SER A 587 -43.19 25.45 -10.69
CA SER A 587 -42.16 26.50 -10.79
C SER A 587 -41.09 26.08 -11.78
#